data_AF-X8CJB4-F1
#
_entry.id   AF-X8CJB4-F1
#
_cell.length_a   1.000
_cell.length_b   1.000
_cell.length_c   1.000
_cell.angle_alpha   90.00
_cell.angle_beta   90.00
_cell.angle_gamma   90.00
#
_symmetry.space_group_name_H-M   'P 1'
#
loop_
_entity.id
_entity.type
_entity.pdbx_description
1 polymer ?
#
loop_
_entity_poly.entity_id
_entity_poly.type
_entity_poly.pdbx_seq_one_letter_code
_entity_poly.pdbx_strand_id
1 'polypeptide(L)'
;MRALLTVLLAAADGLDGQQALALLTGPIGRVDPVSLRQLRRTLQRANPDRPPGDFAELLVETLSGAVPPGPQFRSLRKVRAVLDAAARCHEAGEDPRYTLWAAWHRSGLQRRWLSVSERGGPATAQATRDLESVTALFDITDDYVSRTSGASLRGLVEHVAALHLPNANPEPAATAGQVRVLSAHAALGHEWDFVVIAGLQDGLWPNTVPRGGVLGTQRLLDELDGVTADASMRAPLVAEERRLLVAAMGRARRRLLVTAVDSDTGGADHAAALPSPFFFDIAQWADEDVETTALQPVSAPRVLSAAALVGRLRGVVCAPTGRWTSSPATARQRNWPAWPKPGCPAPTRPAGTA
;
A
#
# COMPACT_ATOMS: atom_id res chain seq x y z
N MET A 1 -14.32 -2.70 -1.37
CA MET A 1 -14.87 -1.94 -2.52
C MET A 1 -14.88 -2.73 -3.83
N ARG A 2 -13.74 -2.97 -4.51
CA ARG A 2 -13.69 -3.61 -5.85
C ARG A 2 -14.55 -4.86 -6.03
N ALA A 3 -14.53 -5.78 -5.07
CA ALA A 3 -15.34 -7.00 -5.14
C ALA A 3 -16.85 -6.75 -5.19
N LEU A 4 -17.36 -5.70 -4.55
CA LEU A 4 -18.79 -5.33 -4.63
C LEU A 4 -19.11 -4.74 -5.99
N LEU A 5 -18.25 -3.86 -6.53
CA LEU A 5 -18.42 -3.31 -7.88
C LEU A 5 -18.42 -4.41 -8.94
N THR A 6 -17.58 -5.44 -8.79
CA THR A 6 -17.59 -6.62 -9.66
C THR A 6 -18.92 -7.39 -9.59
N VAL A 7 -19.53 -7.50 -8.40
CA VAL A 7 -20.87 -8.11 -8.27
C VAL A 7 -21.93 -7.27 -8.97
N LEU A 8 -21.87 -5.93 -8.86
CA LEU A 8 -22.82 -5.04 -9.54
C LEU A 8 -22.71 -5.12 -11.05
N LEU A 9 -21.48 -5.14 -11.60
CA LEU A 9 -21.26 -5.38 -13.03
C LEU A 9 -21.78 -6.73 -13.48
N ALA A 10 -21.50 -7.79 -12.71
CA ALA A 10 -21.98 -9.13 -13.04
C ALA A 10 -23.52 -9.21 -13.03
N ALA A 11 -24.18 -8.46 -12.15
CA ALA A 11 -25.64 -8.36 -12.13
C ALA A 11 -26.20 -7.60 -13.33
N ALA A 12 -25.51 -6.56 -13.81
CA ALA A 12 -25.97 -5.74 -14.94
C ALA A 12 -25.71 -6.38 -16.31
N ASP A 13 -24.56 -7.04 -16.49
CA ASP A 13 -24.07 -7.47 -17.81
C ASP A 13 -23.79 -8.96 -17.95
N GLY A 14 -24.00 -9.70 -16.87
CA GLY A 14 -23.60 -11.10 -16.77
C GLY A 14 -22.16 -11.27 -16.27
N LEU A 15 -21.86 -12.49 -15.86
CA LEU A 15 -20.61 -12.85 -15.22
C LEU A 15 -19.58 -13.33 -16.25
N ASP A 16 -18.41 -12.67 -16.29
CA ASP A 16 -17.27 -13.16 -17.06
C ASP A 16 -16.31 -14.02 -16.22
N GLY A 17 -15.43 -14.77 -16.90
CA GLY A 17 -14.48 -15.67 -16.24
C GLY A 17 -13.44 -14.98 -15.34
N GLN A 18 -13.05 -13.75 -15.67
CA GLN A 18 -12.09 -12.98 -14.86
C GLN A 18 -12.74 -12.44 -13.59
N GLN A 19 -13.96 -11.90 -13.70
CA GLN A 19 -14.79 -11.49 -12.59
C GLN A 19 -15.05 -12.65 -11.64
N ALA A 20 -15.43 -13.80 -12.19
CA ALA A 20 -15.74 -14.99 -11.42
C ALA A 20 -14.52 -15.48 -10.60
N LEU A 21 -13.33 -15.47 -11.22
CA LEU A 21 -12.07 -15.77 -10.55
C LEU A 21 -11.72 -14.73 -9.46
N ALA A 22 -11.92 -13.44 -9.77
CA ALA A 22 -11.66 -12.34 -8.85
C ALA A 22 -12.57 -12.38 -7.61
N LEU A 23 -13.84 -12.77 -7.77
CA LEU A 23 -14.79 -12.90 -6.66
C LEU A 23 -14.45 -14.07 -5.73
N LEU A 24 -13.96 -15.19 -6.29
CA LEU A 24 -13.55 -16.36 -5.52
C LEU A 24 -12.26 -16.14 -4.74
N THR A 25 -11.26 -15.56 -5.36
CA THR A 25 -9.96 -15.27 -4.71
C THR A 25 -10.03 -14.03 -3.82
N GLY A 26 -11.00 -13.14 -4.06
CA GLY A 26 -11.23 -11.92 -3.31
C GLY A 26 -11.87 -12.11 -1.92
N PRO A 27 -12.28 -11.01 -1.26
CA PRO A 27 -12.74 -11.02 0.13
C PRO A 27 -14.05 -11.79 0.36
N ILE A 28 -14.84 -12.04 -0.69
CA ILE A 28 -16.11 -12.77 -0.63
C ILE A 28 -15.86 -14.27 -0.52
N GLY A 29 -15.16 -14.85 -1.51
CA GLY A 29 -14.87 -16.29 -1.59
C GLY A 29 -13.67 -16.76 -0.76
N ARG A 30 -12.62 -15.94 -0.63
CA ARG A 30 -11.38 -16.22 0.13
C ARG A 30 -10.73 -17.56 -0.18
N VAL A 31 -10.72 -17.96 -1.45
CA VAL A 31 -10.07 -19.19 -1.89
C VAL A 31 -8.57 -18.94 -2.01
N ASP A 32 -7.76 -19.69 -1.26
CA ASP A 32 -6.30 -19.67 -1.36
C ASP A 32 -5.81 -20.40 -2.64
N PRO A 33 -4.57 -20.18 -3.09
CA PRO A 33 -4.04 -20.80 -4.31
C PRO A 33 -4.03 -22.35 -4.31
N VAL A 34 -3.95 -22.99 -3.14
CA VAL A 34 -4.00 -24.46 -3.04
C VAL A 34 -5.43 -24.95 -3.22
N SER A 35 -6.37 -24.36 -2.48
CA SER A 35 -7.80 -24.65 -2.62
C SER A 35 -8.32 -24.36 -4.03
N LEU A 36 -7.81 -23.32 -4.69
CA LEU A 36 -8.17 -23.00 -6.08
C LEU A 36 -7.72 -24.11 -7.05
N ARG A 37 -6.50 -24.64 -6.87
CA ARG A 37 -6.00 -25.77 -7.67
C ARG A 37 -6.79 -27.05 -7.41
N GLN A 38 -7.18 -27.30 -6.17
CA GLN A 38 -8.05 -28.43 -5.82
C GLN A 38 -9.44 -28.29 -6.43
N LEU A 39 -10.02 -27.09 -6.41
CA LEU A 39 -11.30 -26.79 -7.03
C LEU A 39 -11.23 -27.01 -8.54
N ARG A 40 -10.20 -26.49 -9.22
CA ARG A 40 -9.96 -26.72 -10.65
C ARG A 40 -9.92 -28.21 -10.98
N ARG A 41 -9.14 -29.01 -10.26
CA ARG A 41 -9.07 -30.46 -10.48
C ARG A 41 -10.41 -31.14 -10.27
N THR A 42 -11.17 -30.73 -9.26
CA THR A 42 -12.49 -31.31 -8.98
C THR A 42 -13.50 -31.00 -10.09
N LEU A 43 -13.56 -29.74 -10.55
CA LEU A 43 -14.43 -29.34 -11.65
C LEU A 43 -14.05 -30.02 -12.97
N GLN A 44 -12.75 -30.18 -13.23
CA GLN A 44 -12.24 -30.83 -14.43
C GLN A 44 -12.53 -32.33 -14.44
N ARG A 45 -12.46 -33.01 -13.29
CA ARG A 45 -12.87 -34.42 -13.18
C ARG A 45 -14.36 -34.63 -13.40
N ALA A 46 -15.18 -33.66 -13.01
CA ALA A 46 -16.62 -33.71 -13.25
C ALA A 46 -17.00 -33.42 -14.71
N ASN A 47 -16.08 -32.84 -15.49
CA ASN A 47 -16.29 -32.47 -16.89
C ASN A 47 -15.15 -33.02 -17.77
N PRO A 48 -15.06 -34.36 -17.94
CA PRO A 48 -13.95 -35.00 -18.65
C PRO A 48 -13.86 -34.62 -20.13
N ASP A 49 -14.98 -34.22 -20.74
CA ASP A 49 -15.06 -33.86 -22.17
C ASP A 49 -14.57 -32.42 -22.45
N ARG A 50 -14.30 -31.60 -21.43
CA ARG A 50 -13.88 -30.20 -21.57
C ARG A 50 -12.35 -30.06 -21.55
N PRO A 51 -11.76 -29.22 -22.43
CA PRO A 51 -10.32 -29.04 -22.49
C PRO A 51 -9.77 -28.34 -21.22
N PRO A 52 -8.51 -28.60 -20.84
CA PRO A 52 -7.96 -28.16 -19.56
C PRO A 52 -7.82 -26.64 -19.38
N GLY A 53 -7.83 -25.88 -20.48
CA GLY A 53 -7.79 -24.41 -20.50
C GLY A 53 -9.09 -23.72 -20.10
N ASP A 54 -10.19 -24.48 -20.01
CA ASP A 54 -11.54 -23.95 -19.90
C ASP A 54 -12.02 -23.71 -18.45
N PHE A 55 -11.09 -23.51 -17.52
CA PHE A 55 -11.45 -23.37 -16.11
C PHE A 55 -12.33 -22.14 -15.85
N ALA A 56 -12.12 -21.06 -16.61
CA ALA A 56 -12.86 -19.82 -16.44
C ALA A 56 -14.33 -19.97 -16.89
N GLU A 57 -14.62 -20.62 -18.02
CA GLU A 57 -16.00 -20.85 -18.47
C GLU A 57 -16.70 -21.86 -17.56
N LEU A 58 -16.02 -22.96 -17.17
CA LEU A 58 -16.56 -23.92 -16.19
C LEU A 58 -16.95 -23.23 -14.87
N LEU A 59 -16.20 -22.22 -14.46
CA LEU A 59 -16.45 -21.47 -13.24
C LEU A 59 -17.67 -20.55 -13.40
N VAL A 60 -17.83 -19.90 -14.56
CA VAL A 60 -19.03 -19.13 -14.90
C VAL A 60 -20.25 -20.05 -14.97
N GLU A 61 -20.18 -21.17 -15.70
CA GLU A 61 -21.26 -22.16 -15.81
C GLU A 61 -21.69 -22.68 -14.44
N THR A 62 -20.74 -22.97 -13.56
CA THR A 62 -21.06 -23.46 -12.20
C THR A 62 -21.64 -22.38 -11.28
N LEU A 63 -21.29 -21.12 -11.47
CA LEU A 63 -21.86 -20.00 -10.71
C LEU A 63 -23.23 -19.57 -11.23
N SER A 64 -23.46 -19.64 -12.54
CA SER A 64 -24.76 -19.37 -13.18
C SER A 64 -25.73 -20.55 -13.04
N GLY A 65 -25.22 -21.77 -13.03
CA GLY A 65 -25.96 -23.02 -12.86
C GLY A 65 -25.96 -23.55 -11.43
N ALA A 66 -26.29 -24.83 -11.22
CA ALA A 66 -26.35 -25.46 -9.91
C ALA A 66 -24.96 -25.73 -9.32
N VAL A 67 -24.63 -25.12 -8.16
CA VAL A 67 -23.35 -25.40 -7.47
C VAL A 67 -23.46 -26.77 -6.79
N PRO A 68 -22.53 -27.71 -7.05
CA PRO A 68 -22.60 -29.04 -6.45
C PRO A 68 -22.50 -29.01 -4.92
N PRO A 69 -23.12 -29.98 -4.22
CA PRO A 69 -22.97 -30.11 -2.78
C PRO A 69 -21.56 -30.57 -2.41
N GLY A 70 -21.05 -30.09 -1.28
CA GLY A 70 -19.76 -30.51 -0.73
C GLY A 70 -19.01 -29.41 0.00
N PRO A 71 -18.07 -29.76 0.91
CA PRO A 71 -17.24 -28.80 1.62
C PRO A 71 -16.36 -27.97 0.67
N GLN A 72 -15.84 -28.58 -0.40
CA GLN A 72 -14.98 -27.95 -1.40
C GLN A 72 -15.69 -26.87 -2.24
N PHE A 73 -17.03 -26.86 -2.27
CA PHE A 73 -17.84 -25.88 -3.01
C PHE A 73 -18.45 -24.81 -2.09
N ARG A 74 -18.08 -24.75 -0.80
CA ARG A 74 -18.61 -23.74 0.15
C ARG A 74 -18.35 -22.31 -0.31
N SER A 75 -17.15 -22.02 -0.83
CA SER A 75 -16.77 -20.70 -1.35
C SER A 75 -17.60 -20.32 -2.58
N LEU A 76 -17.78 -21.25 -3.53
CA LEU A 76 -18.65 -21.07 -4.71
C LEU A 76 -20.09 -20.78 -4.31
N ARG A 77 -20.68 -21.55 -3.40
CA ARG A 77 -22.05 -21.29 -2.90
C ARG A 77 -22.17 -19.92 -2.26
N LYS A 78 -21.14 -19.46 -1.54
CA LYS A 78 -21.13 -18.14 -0.92
C LYS A 78 -21.09 -17.03 -1.98
N VAL A 79 -20.22 -17.15 -2.98
CA VAL A 79 -20.12 -16.18 -4.08
C VAL A 79 -21.43 -16.16 -4.87
N ARG A 80 -21.96 -17.32 -5.24
CA ARG A 80 -23.24 -17.46 -5.93
C ARG A 80 -24.38 -16.81 -5.15
N ALA A 81 -24.49 -17.07 -3.85
CA ALA A 81 -25.56 -16.48 -3.05
C ALA A 81 -25.54 -14.94 -3.05
N VAL A 82 -24.35 -14.33 -3.17
CA VAL A 82 -24.20 -12.87 -3.29
C VAL A 82 -24.60 -12.39 -4.69
N LEU A 83 -24.16 -13.10 -5.74
CA LEU A 83 -24.55 -12.81 -7.12
C LEU A 83 -26.08 -12.91 -7.29
N ASP A 84 -26.70 -13.99 -6.80
CA ASP A 84 -28.15 -14.19 -6.85
C ASP A 84 -28.92 -13.09 -6.11
N ALA A 85 -28.36 -12.57 -5.00
CA ALA A 85 -28.98 -11.49 -4.25
C ALA A 85 -28.96 -10.17 -5.03
N ALA A 86 -27.85 -9.87 -5.70
CA ALA A 86 -27.73 -8.68 -6.55
C ALA A 86 -28.58 -8.81 -7.82
N ALA A 87 -28.52 -9.96 -8.50
CA ALA A 87 -29.28 -10.23 -9.72
C ALA A 87 -30.79 -10.08 -9.50
N ARG A 88 -31.34 -10.64 -8.42
CA ARG A 88 -32.77 -10.49 -8.10
C ARG A 88 -33.21 -9.04 -7.90
N CYS A 89 -32.40 -8.23 -7.23
CA CYS A 89 -32.71 -6.80 -7.07
C CYS A 89 -32.66 -6.07 -8.42
N HIS A 90 -31.67 -6.39 -9.25
CA HIS A 90 -31.56 -5.78 -10.57
C HIS A 90 -32.72 -6.16 -11.50
N GLU A 91 -33.07 -7.45 -11.56
CA GLU A 91 -34.21 -7.96 -12.36
C GLU A 91 -35.55 -7.37 -11.91
N ALA A 92 -35.70 -7.07 -10.62
CA ALA A 92 -36.87 -6.39 -10.09
C ALA A 92 -36.94 -4.89 -10.46
N GLY A 93 -35.92 -4.35 -11.13
CA GLY A 93 -35.84 -2.94 -11.49
C GLY A 93 -35.61 -2.01 -10.29
N GLU A 94 -35.08 -2.55 -9.19
CA GLU A 94 -34.82 -1.78 -7.98
C GLU A 94 -33.68 -0.78 -8.18
N ASP A 95 -33.70 0.28 -7.37
CA ASP A 95 -32.65 1.29 -7.31
C ASP A 95 -31.25 0.64 -7.08
N PRO A 96 -30.18 1.12 -7.76
CA PRO A 96 -28.80 0.68 -7.51
C PRO A 96 -28.41 0.56 -6.03
N ARG A 97 -28.96 1.42 -5.16
CA ARG A 97 -28.77 1.36 -3.70
C ARG A 97 -29.20 0.03 -3.10
N TYR A 98 -30.37 -0.49 -3.49
CA TYR A 98 -30.89 -1.76 -2.98
C TYR A 98 -30.05 -2.94 -3.46
N THR A 99 -29.60 -2.91 -4.71
CA THR A 99 -28.74 -3.96 -5.27
C THR A 99 -27.38 -4.01 -4.55
N LEU A 100 -26.75 -2.84 -4.32
CA LEU A 100 -25.52 -2.75 -3.54
C LEU A 100 -25.72 -3.23 -2.10
N TRP A 101 -26.82 -2.83 -1.46
CA TRP A 101 -27.16 -3.27 -0.12
C TRP A 101 -27.36 -4.79 -0.04
N ALA A 102 -28.08 -5.39 -0.98
CA ALA A 102 -28.32 -6.83 -1.03
C ALA A 102 -27.02 -7.62 -1.20
N ALA A 103 -26.12 -7.15 -2.08
CA ALA A 103 -24.80 -7.74 -2.26
C ALA A 103 -23.97 -7.65 -0.96
N TRP A 104 -23.93 -6.48 -0.34
CA TRP A 104 -23.22 -6.24 0.91
C TRP A 104 -23.74 -7.12 2.04
N HIS A 105 -25.05 -7.08 2.30
CA HIS A 105 -25.70 -7.85 3.36
C HIS A 105 -25.43 -9.34 3.19
N ARG A 106 -25.58 -9.86 1.96
CA ARG A 106 -25.41 -11.29 1.69
C ARG A 106 -23.96 -11.76 1.76
N SER A 107 -23.00 -10.86 1.52
CA SER A 107 -21.56 -11.18 1.58
C SER A 107 -21.07 -11.58 2.99
N GLY A 108 -21.78 -11.11 4.04
CA GLY A 108 -21.41 -11.32 5.44
C GLY A 108 -20.09 -10.65 5.84
N LEU A 109 -19.60 -9.70 5.05
CA LEU A 109 -18.32 -9.02 5.29
C LEU A 109 -18.37 -8.15 6.55
N GLN A 110 -19.49 -7.46 6.80
CA GLN A 110 -19.70 -6.62 7.98
C GLN A 110 -19.40 -7.37 9.29
N ARG A 111 -20.14 -8.45 9.55
CA ARG A 111 -19.99 -9.27 10.78
C ARG A 111 -18.55 -9.76 10.96
N ARG A 112 -17.90 -10.11 9.84
CA ARG A 112 -16.53 -10.60 9.86
C ARG A 112 -15.54 -9.51 10.25
N TRP A 113 -15.59 -8.35 9.60
CA TRP A 113 -14.66 -7.24 9.89
C TRP A 113 -14.89 -6.62 11.27
N LEU A 114 -16.14 -6.55 11.72
CA LEU A 114 -16.45 -6.16 13.12
C LEU A 114 -15.81 -7.12 14.11
N SER A 115 -15.97 -8.44 13.92
CA SER A 115 -15.36 -9.43 14.81
C SER A 115 -13.82 -9.37 14.82
N VAL A 116 -13.18 -8.95 13.72
CA VAL A 116 -11.73 -8.75 13.67
C VAL A 116 -11.33 -7.52 14.48
N SER A 117 -12.13 -6.46 14.39
CA SER A 117 -11.86 -5.21 15.08
C SER A 117 -12.04 -5.35 16.60
N GLU A 118 -13.05 -6.10 17.04
CA GLU A 118 -13.29 -6.42 18.46
C GLU A 118 -12.17 -7.26 19.09
N ARG A 119 -11.57 -8.18 18.32
CA ARG A 119 -10.47 -9.03 18.80
C ARG A 119 -9.13 -8.29 18.93
N GLY A 120 -9.02 -7.11 18.31
CA GLY A 120 -7.79 -6.34 18.27
C GLY A 120 -6.67 -6.98 17.43
N GLY A 121 -5.51 -6.33 17.42
CA GLY A 121 -4.32 -6.76 16.68
C GLY A 121 -4.13 -6.10 15.32
N PRO A 122 -3.04 -6.44 14.59
CA PRO A 122 -2.61 -5.73 13.38
C PRO A 122 -3.61 -5.79 12.21
N ALA A 123 -4.50 -6.80 12.19
CA ALA A 123 -5.55 -6.93 11.19
C ALA A 123 -6.72 -5.93 11.38
N THR A 124 -6.84 -5.31 12.56
CA THR A 124 -7.90 -4.33 12.89
C THR A 124 -7.81 -3.09 12.02
N ALA A 125 -6.60 -2.57 11.80
CA ALA A 125 -6.39 -1.39 10.96
C ALA A 125 -6.89 -1.63 9.52
N GLN A 126 -6.61 -2.81 8.96
CA GLN A 126 -7.11 -3.15 7.63
C GLN A 126 -8.63 -3.35 7.60
N ALA A 127 -9.19 -4.04 8.61
CA ALA A 127 -10.64 -4.24 8.70
C ALA A 127 -11.40 -2.91 8.83
N THR A 128 -10.84 -1.94 9.55
CA THR A 128 -11.39 -0.59 9.71
C THR A 128 -11.37 0.17 8.39
N ARG A 129 -10.21 0.21 7.70
CA ARG A 129 -10.09 0.82 6.36
C ARG A 129 -11.04 0.19 5.34
N ASP A 130 -11.17 -1.13 5.37
CA ASP A 130 -12.07 -1.86 4.49
C ASP A 130 -13.54 -1.48 4.74
N LEU A 131 -13.91 -1.24 6.01
CA LEU A 131 -15.26 -0.80 6.39
C LEU A 131 -15.52 0.64 5.96
N GLU A 132 -14.58 1.56 6.22
CA GLU A 132 -14.65 2.96 5.77
C GLU A 132 -14.77 3.05 4.24
N SER A 133 -14.01 2.22 3.52
CA SER A 133 -14.10 2.14 2.05
C SER A 133 -15.46 1.67 1.56
N VAL A 134 -16.20 0.88 2.34
CA VAL A 134 -17.56 0.46 1.99
C VAL A 134 -18.56 1.56 2.33
N THR A 135 -18.42 2.24 3.47
CA THR A 135 -19.24 3.41 3.81
C THR A 135 -19.13 4.48 2.73
N ALA A 136 -17.91 4.85 2.33
CA ALA A 136 -17.68 5.81 1.26
C ALA A 136 -18.31 5.39 -0.07
N LEU A 137 -18.34 4.09 -0.39
CA LEU A 137 -19.03 3.59 -1.57
C LEU A 137 -20.55 3.80 -1.47
N PHE A 138 -21.16 3.60 -0.30
CA PHE A 138 -22.58 3.88 -0.10
C PHE A 138 -22.91 5.37 -0.24
N ASP A 139 -22.06 6.25 0.31
CA ASP A 139 -22.23 7.71 0.19
C ASP A 139 -22.15 8.16 -1.27
N ILE A 140 -21.16 7.67 -2.02
CA ILE A 140 -21.04 7.92 -3.47
C ILE A 140 -22.27 7.39 -4.23
N THR A 141 -22.78 6.23 -3.84
CA THR A 141 -23.96 5.63 -4.48
C THR A 141 -25.21 6.47 -4.23
N ASP A 142 -25.39 6.99 -3.01
CA ASP A 142 -26.53 7.82 -2.66
C ASP A 142 -26.51 9.17 -3.39
N ASP A 143 -25.34 9.80 -3.48
CA ASP A 143 -25.15 11.03 -4.24
C ASP A 143 -25.43 10.82 -5.75
N TYR A 144 -24.91 9.74 -6.34
CA TYR A 144 -25.14 9.39 -7.74
C TYR A 144 -26.63 9.22 -8.05
N VAL A 145 -27.35 8.45 -7.21
CA VAL A 145 -28.79 8.20 -7.40
C VAL A 145 -29.62 9.46 -7.18
N SER A 146 -29.26 10.29 -6.21
CA SER A 146 -29.98 11.53 -5.91
C SER A 146 -29.85 12.57 -7.04
N ARG A 147 -28.74 12.56 -7.78
CA ARG A 147 -28.46 13.52 -8.86
C ARG A 147 -28.82 13.01 -10.26
N THR A 148 -29.04 11.71 -10.43
CA THR A 148 -29.23 11.09 -11.74
C THR A 148 -30.63 10.51 -11.88
N SER A 149 -31.48 11.18 -12.65
CA SER A 149 -32.77 10.62 -13.05
C SER A 149 -32.57 9.35 -13.88
N GLY A 150 -33.16 8.23 -13.48
CA GLY A 150 -32.98 6.95 -14.17
C GLY A 150 -31.62 6.29 -13.92
N ALA A 151 -31.05 6.47 -12.72
CA ALA A 151 -29.78 5.89 -12.31
C ALA A 151 -29.70 4.38 -12.59
N SER A 152 -28.72 3.98 -13.42
CA SER A 152 -28.46 2.57 -13.74
C SER A 152 -27.26 2.02 -12.96
N LEU A 153 -27.22 0.69 -12.78
CA LEU A 153 -26.10 -0.01 -12.14
C LEU A 153 -24.79 0.16 -12.91
N ARG A 154 -24.84 0.06 -14.25
CA ARG A 154 -23.66 0.28 -15.09
C ARG A 154 -23.14 1.71 -14.96
N GLY A 155 -24.05 2.70 -15.01
CA GLY A 155 -23.67 4.10 -14.83
C GLY A 155 -23.06 4.37 -13.46
N LEU A 156 -23.52 3.70 -12.38
CA LEU A 156 -22.89 3.81 -11.06
C LEU A 156 -21.45 3.31 -11.08
N VAL A 157 -21.20 2.13 -11.69
CA VAL A 157 -19.85 1.57 -11.72
C VAL A 157 -18.92 2.43 -12.57
N GLU A 158 -19.40 2.95 -13.70
CA GLU A 158 -18.65 3.90 -14.54
C GLU A 158 -18.38 5.21 -13.79
N HIS A 159 -19.35 5.73 -13.05
CA HIS A 159 -19.18 6.91 -12.21
C HIS A 159 -18.10 6.70 -11.16
N VAL A 160 -18.15 5.59 -10.41
CA VAL A 160 -17.13 5.24 -9.41
C VAL A 160 -15.76 5.04 -10.05
N ALA A 161 -15.67 4.46 -11.25
CA ALA A 161 -14.42 4.34 -11.98
C ALA A 161 -13.87 5.69 -12.46
N ALA A 162 -14.75 6.60 -12.88
CA ALA A 162 -14.41 7.94 -13.36
C ALA A 162 -13.93 8.87 -12.24
N LEU A 163 -14.38 8.64 -11.01
CA LEU A 163 -13.98 9.41 -9.83
C LEU A 163 -12.47 9.37 -9.52
N HIS A 164 -11.65 8.63 -10.30
CA HIS A 164 -10.19 8.57 -10.23
C HIS A 164 -9.71 8.79 -8.81
N LEU A 165 -10.19 7.94 -7.89
CA LEU A 165 -10.09 8.22 -6.47
C LEU A 165 -8.60 8.48 -6.18
N PRO A 166 -8.18 9.73 -5.86
CA PRO A 166 -6.99 9.85 -5.02
C PRO A 166 -7.41 9.00 -3.84
N ASN A 167 -6.70 7.91 -3.56
CA ASN A 167 -7.03 7.06 -2.42
C ASN A 167 -7.33 8.02 -1.28
N ALA A 168 -8.62 8.17 -0.95
CA ALA A 168 -9.02 9.00 0.15
C ALA A 168 -8.44 8.19 1.28
N ASN A 169 -7.25 8.59 1.69
CA ASN A 169 -6.62 8.09 2.87
C ASN A 169 -7.23 9.05 3.88
N PRO A 170 -8.44 8.77 4.43
CA PRO A 170 -8.85 9.50 5.61
C PRO A 170 -7.66 9.39 6.54
N GLU A 171 -7.16 10.55 6.95
CA GLU A 171 -6.04 10.64 7.86
C GLU A 171 -6.37 9.72 9.03
N PRO A 172 -5.67 8.58 9.20
CA PRO A 172 -6.11 7.58 10.15
C PRO A 172 -6.17 8.26 11.51
N ALA A 173 -7.36 8.26 12.13
CA ALA A 173 -7.54 8.81 13.46
C ALA A 173 -6.43 8.24 14.35
N ALA A 174 -5.54 9.12 14.81
CA ALA A 174 -4.25 8.73 15.36
C ALA A 174 -4.47 7.76 16.52
N THR A 175 -4.21 6.48 16.28
CA THR A 175 -4.18 5.50 17.36
C THR A 175 -2.87 5.71 18.10
N ALA A 176 -2.93 5.88 19.42
CA ALA A 176 -1.74 6.05 20.25
C ALA A 176 -0.71 4.95 19.93
N GLY A 177 0.53 5.34 19.61
CA GLY A 177 1.64 4.42 19.34
C GLY A 177 2.01 4.18 17.87
N GLN A 178 1.55 4.99 16.91
CA GLN A 178 1.94 4.89 15.51
C GLN A 178 2.89 6.02 15.07
N VAL A 179 3.80 5.71 14.13
CA VAL A 179 4.66 6.72 13.45
C VAL A 179 3.93 7.22 12.20
N ARG A 180 3.76 8.54 12.08
CA ARG A 180 3.12 9.17 10.92
C ARG A 180 4.17 9.50 9.86
N VAL A 181 3.96 9.01 8.64
CA VAL A 181 4.78 9.34 7.47
C VAL A 181 3.95 10.26 6.58
N LEU A 182 4.39 11.51 6.42
CA LEU A 182 3.66 12.58 5.74
C LEU A 182 4.61 13.34 4.83
N SER A 183 4.07 14.07 3.85
CA SER A 183 4.83 15.10 3.15
C SER A 183 5.04 16.32 4.05
N ALA A 184 6.03 17.15 3.74
CA ALA A 184 6.27 18.40 4.48
C ALA A 184 5.06 19.33 4.47
N HIS A 185 4.32 19.38 3.35
CA HIS A 185 3.08 20.15 3.23
C HIS A 185 1.96 19.59 4.12
N ALA A 186 1.79 18.27 4.16
CA ALA A 186 0.79 17.62 5.00
C ALA A 186 1.15 17.67 6.50
N ALA A 187 2.40 17.98 6.83
CA ALA A 187 2.84 18.16 8.21
C ALA A 187 2.46 19.54 8.79
N LEU A 188 2.07 20.51 7.94
CA LEU A 188 1.67 21.84 8.38
C LEU A 188 0.43 21.77 9.28
N GLY A 189 0.45 22.52 10.39
CA GLY A 189 -0.65 22.54 11.36
C GLY A 189 -0.63 21.42 12.42
N HIS A 190 0.29 20.47 12.31
CA HIS A 190 0.52 19.44 13.33
C HIS A 190 1.78 19.73 14.15
N GLU A 191 1.96 19.03 15.28
CA GLU A 191 3.17 19.11 16.09
C GLU A 191 3.48 17.75 16.72
N TRP A 192 4.76 17.42 16.85
CA TRP A 192 5.24 16.14 17.39
C TRP A 192 6.41 16.35 18.34
N ASP A 193 6.58 15.45 19.32
CA ASP A 193 7.76 15.46 20.18
C ASP A 193 9.05 15.17 19.40
N PHE A 194 8.97 14.31 18.37
CA PHE A 194 10.09 13.92 17.53
C PHE A 194 9.71 13.95 16.05
N VAL A 195 10.50 14.65 15.24
CA VAL A 195 10.32 14.73 13.78
C VAL A 195 11.58 14.22 13.09
N VAL A 196 11.38 13.41 12.04
CA VAL A 196 12.45 12.96 11.15
C VAL A 196 12.21 13.52 9.76
N ILE A 197 13.08 14.41 9.30
CA ILE A 197 13.11 14.88 7.90
C ILE A 197 14.04 13.95 7.15
N ALA A 198 13.45 12.97 6.46
CA ALA A 198 14.19 11.95 5.73
C ALA A 198 14.41 12.35 4.27
N GLY A 199 15.62 12.12 3.76
CA GLY A 199 15.91 12.23 2.34
C GLY A 199 16.08 13.66 1.83
N LEU A 200 16.78 14.50 2.59
CA LEU A 200 17.15 15.85 2.17
C LEU A 200 18.28 15.79 1.12
N GLN A 201 17.92 15.41 -0.12
CA GLN A 201 18.86 15.18 -1.23
C GLN A 201 18.82 16.30 -2.25
N ASP A 202 19.95 16.52 -2.91
CA ASP A 202 20.01 17.35 -4.11
C ASP A 202 19.11 16.77 -5.21
N GLY A 203 18.46 17.65 -5.98
CA GLY A 203 17.46 17.29 -6.99
C GLY A 203 16.09 16.83 -6.45
N LEU A 204 15.96 16.48 -5.17
CA LEU A 204 14.66 16.24 -4.51
C LEU A 204 14.17 17.46 -3.73
N TRP A 205 15.05 18.06 -2.92
CA TRP A 205 14.75 19.23 -2.11
C TRP A 205 16.03 20.06 -1.95
N PRO A 206 16.10 21.30 -2.45
CA PRO A 206 15.02 22.12 -3.03
C PRO A 206 14.57 21.69 -4.42
N ASN A 207 13.25 21.61 -4.61
CA ASN A 207 12.68 21.45 -5.94
C ASN A 207 12.63 22.81 -6.66
N THR A 208 13.66 23.10 -7.45
CA THR A 208 13.74 24.34 -8.24
C THR A 208 13.14 24.20 -9.64
N VAL A 209 12.39 23.13 -9.92
CA VAL A 209 11.69 22.98 -11.20
C VAL A 209 10.60 24.04 -11.28
N PRO A 210 10.62 24.95 -12.27
CA PRO A 210 9.58 25.95 -12.43
C PRO A 210 8.23 25.26 -12.61
N ARG A 211 7.25 25.62 -11.78
CA ARG A 211 5.89 25.04 -11.82
C ARG A 211 4.98 25.75 -12.83
N GLY A 212 5.54 26.47 -13.78
CA GLY A 212 4.80 27.17 -14.83
C GLY A 212 4.28 26.20 -15.89
N GLY A 213 2.97 26.19 -16.11
CA GLY A 213 2.36 25.49 -17.25
C GLY A 213 2.77 26.12 -18.59
N VAL A 214 2.36 25.49 -19.71
CA VAL A 214 2.65 25.94 -21.09
C VAL A 214 2.36 27.43 -21.32
N LEU A 215 1.36 27.97 -20.63
CA LEU A 215 0.94 29.37 -20.73
C LEU A 215 1.88 30.36 -20.02
N GLY A 216 2.89 29.90 -19.30
CA GLY A 216 3.90 30.78 -18.68
C GLY A 216 3.30 31.76 -17.64
N THR A 217 2.21 31.37 -16.98
CA THR A 217 1.40 32.26 -16.12
C THR A 217 2.21 32.96 -15.04
N GLN A 218 3.22 32.29 -14.49
CA GLN A 218 4.10 32.83 -13.46
C GLN A 218 4.98 33.97 -14.01
N ARG A 219 5.49 33.80 -15.25
CA ARG A 219 6.27 34.84 -15.96
C ARG A 219 5.40 36.04 -16.35
N LEU A 220 4.12 35.81 -16.68
CA LEU A 220 3.16 36.89 -16.93
C LEU A 220 2.91 37.73 -15.66
N LEU A 221 2.78 37.09 -14.51
CA LEU A 221 2.61 37.77 -13.22
C LEU A 221 3.86 38.55 -12.84
N ASP A 222 5.04 37.96 -12.99
CA ASP A 222 6.33 38.63 -12.71
C ASP A 222 6.50 39.91 -13.57
N GLU A 223 6.11 39.87 -14.85
CA GLU A 223 6.13 41.04 -15.75
C GLU A 223 5.09 42.10 -15.33
N LEU A 224 3.89 41.66 -14.93
CA LEU A 224 2.82 42.56 -14.46
C LEU A 224 3.21 43.26 -13.15
N ASP A 225 3.96 42.57 -12.28
CA ASP A 225 4.46 43.08 -11.00
C ASP A 225 5.76 43.89 -11.17
N GLY A 226 6.25 44.09 -12.39
CA GLY A 226 7.41 44.92 -12.70
C GLY A 226 8.75 44.31 -12.31
N VAL A 227 8.83 42.99 -12.16
CA VAL A 227 10.07 42.27 -11.89
C VAL A 227 10.93 42.26 -13.15
N THR A 228 12.16 42.78 -13.06
CA THR A 228 13.05 42.91 -14.22
C THR A 228 13.45 41.56 -14.81
N ALA A 229 13.68 41.52 -16.12
CA ALA A 229 14.12 40.32 -16.84
C ALA A 229 15.47 39.73 -16.35
N ASP A 230 16.23 40.50 -15.57
CA ASP A 230 17.50 40.08 -14.95
C ASP A 230 17.32 39.35 -13.61
N ALA A 231 16.08 39.23 -13.10
CA ALA A 231 15.81 38.52 -11.85
C ALA A 231 15.90 36.99 -12.02
N SER A 232 16.54 36.33 -11.04
CA SER A 232 16.69 34.86 -11.06
C SER A 232 15.34 34.16 -10.81
N MET A 233 14.83 33.45 -11.82
CA MET A 233 13.61 32.62 -11.70
C MET A 233 13.72 31.50 -10.66
N ARG A 234 14.95 31.08 -10.30
CA ARG A 234 15.17 29.99 -9.33
C ARG A 234 15.24 30.50 -7.89
N ALA A 235 15.67 31.73 -7.66
CA ALA A 235 15.85 32.25 -6.30
C ALA A 235 14.55 32.28 -5.48
N PRO A 236 13.39 32.71 -6.01
CA PRO A 236 12.11 32.63 -5.30
C PRO A 236 11.69 31.19 -4.99
N LEU A 237 11.94 30.24 -5.89
CA LEU A 237 11.63 28.82 -5.69
C LEU A 237 12.48 28.25 -4.55
N VAL A 238 13.78 28.52 -4.53
CA VAL A 238 14.66 28.12 -3.43
C VAL A 238 14.21 28.74 -2.11
N ALA A 239 13.79 30.01 -2.11
CA ALA A 239 13.29 30.68 -0.91
C ALA A 239 11.99 30.04 -0.39
N GLU A 240 11.08 29.63 -1.28
CA GLU A 240 9.85 28.92 -0.90
C GLU A 240 10.15 27.52 -0.33
N GLU A 241 11.00 26.75 -0.99
CA GLU A 241 11.42 25.42 -0.51
C GLU A 241 12.17 25.52 0.83
N ARG A 242 12.90 26.62 1.06
CA ARG A 242 13.52 26.93 2.36
C ARG A 242 12.47 27.26 3.43
N ARG A 243 11.44 28.05 3.10
CA ARG A 243 10.32 28.32 4.02
C ARG A 243 9.61 27.03 4.43
N LEU A 244 9.35 26.14 3.47
CA LEU A 244 8.75 24.84 3.75
C LEU A 244 9.60 24.00 4.70
N LEU A 245 10.93 24.02 4.52
CA LEU A 245 11.86 23.28 5.37
C LEU A 245 11.82 23.82 6.80
N VAL A 246 11.88 25.13 6.97
CA VAL A 246 11.76 25.78 8.29
C VAL A 246 10.42 25.46 8.94
N ALA A 247 9.32 25.48 8.18
CA ALA A 247 8.00 25.13 8.69
C ALA A 247 7.94 23.66 9.16
N ALA A 248 8.56 22.74 8.41
CA ALA A 248 8.66 21.32 8.75
C ALA A 248 9.54 21.07 10.00
N MET A 249 10.67 21.77 10.12
CA MET A 249 11.53 21.73 11.30
C MET A 249 10.78 22.23 12.54
N GLY A 250 10.01 23.32 12.41
CA GLY A 250 9.19 23.89 13.47
C GLY A 250 8.02 23.01 13.94
N ARG A 251 7.81 21.83 13.34
CA ARG A 251 6.83 20.85 13.83
C ARG A 251 7.38 20.02 15.00
N ALA A 252 8.70 20.04 15.20
CA ALA A 252 9.37 19.32 16.29
C ALA A 252 9.31 20.13 17.60
N ARG A 253 8.74 19.54 18.64
CA ARG A 253 8.68 20.15 19.99
C ARG A 253 9.93 19.90 20.82
N ARG A 254 10.59 18.74 20.63
CA ARG A 254 11.73 18.34 21.47
C ARG A 254 12.95 17.93 20.67
N ARG A 255 12.78 17.12 19.62
CA ARG A 255 13.90 16.55 18.87
C ARG A 255 13.63 16.55 17.38
N LEU A 256 14.65 16.89 16.62
CA LEU A 256 14.66 16.88 15.16
C LEU A 256 15.81 15.98 14.69
N LEU A 257 15.53 15.10 13.73
CA LEU A 257 16.55 14.34 13.01
C LEU A 257 16.43 14.63 11.52
N VAL A 258 17.52 15.06 10.90
CA VAL A 258 17.59 15.28 9.45
C VAL A 258 18.53 14.24 8.85
N THR A 259 18.12 13.60 7.76
CA THR A 259 18.96 12.60 7.08
C THR A 259 19.10 12.90 5.59
N ALA A 260 20.32 12.72 5.10
CA ALA A 260 20.68 12.76 3.69
C ALA A 260 21.56 11.54 3.36
N VAL A 261 21.75 11.27 2.08
CA VAL A 261 22.54 10.13 1.58
C VAL A 261 23.63 10.71 0.71
N ASP A 262 24.86 10.33 1.03
CA ASP A 262 26.03 10.66 0.24
C ASP A 262 26.60 9.36 -0.32
N SER A 263 26.49 9.17 -1.64
CA SER A 263 26.99 7.97 -2.30
C SER A 263 27.44 8.22 -3.74
N ASP A 264 28.70 7.90 -4.00
CA ASP A 264 29.34 7.92 -5.34
C ASP A 264 28.90 6.79 -6.27
N THR A 265 28.26 5.74 -5.75
CA THR A 265 27.76 4.61 -6.55
C THR A 265 26.28 4.42 -6.27
N GLY A 266 25.47 4.86 -7.23
CA GLY A 266 24.03 4.99 -7.10
C GLY A 266 23.32 3.73 -6.64
N GLY A 267 22.19 3.94 -5.99
CA GLY A 267 21.15 2.94 -5.80
C GLY A 267 20.61 2.40 -7.14
N ALA A 268 19.38 1.91 -7.13
CA ALA A 268 18.78 1.19 -8.27
C ALA A 268 18.96 1.87 -9.65
N ASP A 269 19.09 3.19 -9.70
CA ASP A 269 19.15 4.01 -10.92
C ASP A 269 20.55 4.53 -11.31
N HIS A 270 21.62 4.08 -10.66
CA HIS A 270 23.02 4.38 -11.04
C HIS A 270 23.41 5.88 -11.06
N ALA A 271 22.57 6.77 -10.51
CA ALA A 271 22.91 8.17 -10.29
C ALA A 271 23.60 8.38 -8.93
N ALA A 272 24.64 9.20 -8.89
CA ALA A 272 25.22 9.66 -7.63
C ALA A 272 24.15 10.37 -6.80
N ALA A 273 24.06 10.04 -5.52
CA ALA A 273 23.16 10.71 -4.59
C ALA A 273 23.99 11.66 -3.74
N LEU A 274 23.68 12.95 -3.81
CA LEU A 274 24.36 13.99 -3.06
C LEU A 274 23.40 14.62 -2.05
N PRO A 275 23.87 14.94 -0.83
CA PRO A 275 23.09 15.72 0.12
C PRO A 275 22.71 17.09 -0.44
N SER A 276 21.53 17.56 -0.08
CA SER A 276 21.08 18.91 -0.42
C SER A 276 21.98 19.99 0.19
N PRO A 277 22.13 21.17 -0.45
CA PRO A 277 22.74 22.34 0.20
C PRO A 277 22.09 22.69 1.54
N PHE A 278 20.77 22.50 1.67
CA PHE A 278 20.05 22.75 2.92
C PHE A 278 20.49 21.82 4.07
N PHE A 279 21.02 20.63 3.76
CA PHE A 279 21.55 19.74 4.77
C PHE A 279 22.77 20.35 5.46
N PHE A 280 23.69 20.91 4.69
CA PHE A 280 24.87 21.59 5.21
C PHE A 280 24.51 22.88 5.96
N ASP A 281 23.53 23.63 5.46
CA ASP A 281 23.00 24.84 6.13
C ASP A 281 22.42 24.51 7.51
N ILE A 282 21.83 23.32 7.72
CA ILE A 282 21.28 22.91 9.02
C ILE A 282 22.39 22.33 9.91
N ALA A 283 23.32 21.57 9.33
CA ALA A 283 24.39 20.90 10.07
C ALA A 283 25.25 21.87 10.89
N GLN A 284 25.42 23.12 10.45
CA GLN A 284 26.15 24.16 11.18
C GLN A 284 25.47 24.58 12.52
N TRP A 285 24.19 24.28 12.70
CA TRP A 285 23.40 24.62 13.89
C TRP A 285 23.10 23.40 14.77
N ALA A 286 23.67 22.23 14.45
CA ALA A 286 23.55 21.05 15.30
C ALA A 286 24.45 21.21 16.55
N ASP A 287 23.96 20.79 17.72
CA ASP A 287 24.69 20.91 19.00
C ASP A 287 26.10 20.30 18.91
N GLU A 288 27.10 21.06 19.39
CA GLU A 288 28.54 20.73 19.34
C GLU A 288 28.90 19.44 20.13
N ASP A 289 28.05 19.00 21.06
CA ASP A 289 28.23 17.76 21.85
C ASP A 289 27.88 16.47 21.09
N VAL A 290 27.44 16.57 19.82
CA VAL A 290 27.41 15.42 18.90
C VAL A 290 28.78 15.29 18.24
N GLU A 291 29.83 15.08 19.05
CA GLU A 291 31.22 14.90 18.64
C GLU A 291 31.30 14.06 17.36
N THR A 292 31.60 14.70 16.22
CA THR A 292 32.21 14.12 15.00
C THR A 292 31.53 12.88 14.37
N THR A 293 30.40 12.41 14.91
CA THR A 293 29.74 11.15 14.55
C THR A 293 28.64 11.39 13.51
N ALA A 294 28.12 12.61 13.41
CA ALA A 294 27.07 12.99 12.46
C ALA A 294 27.56 13.20 11.02
N LEU A 295 28.87 13.37 10.80
CA LEU A 295 29.47 13.56 9.47
C LEU A 295 30.08 12.29 8.88
N GLN A 296 30.22 11.21 9.65
CA GLN A 296 30.55 9.92 9.04
C GLN A 296 29.27 9.34 8.44
N PRO A 297 29.23 9.08 7.12
CA PRO A 297 28.10 8.40 6.50
C PRO A 297 27.83 7.10 7.25
N VAL A 298 26.73 7.05 7.99
CA VAL A 298 26.29 5.80 8.62
C VAL A 298 25.83 4.91 7.48
N SER A 299 26.56 3.84 7.23
CA SER A 299 26.15 2.85 6.23
C SER A 299 24.78 2.32 6.61
N ALA A 300 23.75 2.72 5.86
CA ALA A 300 22.39 2.28 6.13
C ALA A 300 22.36 0.74 6.12
N PRO A 301 21.76 0.09 7.13
CA PRO A 301 21.61 -1.35 7.12
C PRO A 301 20.90 -1.75 5.84
N ARG A 302 21.54 -2.64 5.07
CA ARG A 302 21.08 -2.99 3.72
C ARG A 302 19.66 -3.55 3.81
N VAL A 303 18.74 -2.94 3.08
CA VAL A 303 17.35 -3.38 2.98
C VAL A 303 17.34 -4.81 2.41
N LEU A 304 16.69 -5.74 3.10
CA LEU A 304 16.49 -7.10 2.62
C LEU A 304 15.41 -7.10 1.52
N SER A 305 15.78 -6.61 0.34
CA SER A 305 14.96 -6.66 -0.87
C SER A 305 15.63 -7.53 -1.94
N ALA A 306 14.82 -8.18 -2.78
CA ALA A 306 15.34 -9.01 -3.88
C ALA A 306 16.23 -8.21 -4.83
N ALA A 307 15.85 -6.95 -5.12
CA ALA A 307 16.64 -6.04 -5.94
C ALA A 307 18.03 -5.74 -5.33
N ALA A 308 18.09 -5.48 -4.02
CA ALA A 308 19.35 -5.24 -3.32
C ALA A 308 20.26 -6.48 -3.31
N LEU A 309 19.68 -7.69 -3.23
CA LEU A 309 20.43 -8.95 -3.29
C LEU A 309 21.01 -9.20 -4.70
N VAL A 310 20.22 -8.98 -5.75
CA VAL A 310 20.66 -9.14 -7.15
C VAL A 310 21.77 -8.14 -7.48
N GLY A 311 21.64 -6.89 -7.03
CA GLY A 311 22.70 -5.88 -7.17
C GLY A 311 24.01 -6.31 -6.50
N ARG A 312 23.94 -6.89 -5.28
CA ARG A 312 25.13 -7.44 -4.61
C ARG A 312 25.75 -8.58 -5.40
N LEU A 313 24.95 -9.53 -5.89
CA LEU A 313 25.47 -10.66 -6.66
C LEU A 313 26.14 -10.21 -7.96
N ARG A 314 25.56 -9.23 -8.66
CA ARG A 314 26.21 -8.60 -9.83
C ARG A 314 27.52 -7.90 -9.45
N GLY A 315 27.53 -7.10 -8.38
CA GLY A 315 28.74 -6.44 -7.91
C GLY A 315 29.87 -7.41 -7.52
N VAL A 316 29.52 -8.56 -6.96
CA VAL A 316 30.49 -9.63 -6.63
C VAL A 316 30.98 -10.34 -7.89
N VAL A 317 30.11 -10.61 -8.86
CA VAL A 317 30.46 -11.28 -10.12
C VAL A 317 31.24 -10.39 -11.07
N CYS A 318 30.99 -9.08 -11.05
CA CYS A 318 31.64 -8.08 -11.90
C CYS A 318 32.90 -7.45 -11.28
N ALA A 319 33.25 -7.80 -10.04
CA ALA A 319 34.47 -7.28 -9.41
C ALA A 319 35.72 -7.99 -9.99
N PRO A 320 36.81 -7.26 -10.27
CA PRO A 320 38.09 -7.86 -10.66
C PRO A 320 38.56 -8.86 -9.59
N THR A 321 39.06 -10.01 -10.03
CA THR A 321 39.54 -11.09 -9.15
C THR A 321 40.65 -10.59 -8.23
N GLY A 322 40.39 -10.60 -6.90
CA GLY A 322 41.41 -10.34 -5.87
C GLY A 322 41.08 -9.29 -4.81
N ARG A 323 39.94 -8.60 -4.84
CA ARG A 323 39.64 -7.48 -3.91
C ARG A 323 38.56 -7.74 -2.85
N TRP A 324 38.31 -8.99 -2.47
CA TRP A 324 37.33 -9.28 -1.41
C TRP A 324 37.96 -10.01 -0.24
N THR A 325 38.28 -9.26 0.82
CA THR A 325 38.39 -9.79 2.18
C THR A 325 37.04 -9.58 2.88
N SER A 326 36.33 -10.67 3.19
CA SER A 326 35.17 -10.60 4.08
C SER A 326 35.68 -10.34 5.50
N SER A 327 35.57 -9.10 6.00
CA SER A 327 35.69 -8.86 7.44
C SER A 327 34.37 -9.25 8.11
N PRO A 328 34.34 -10.24 9.02
CA PRO A 328 33.15 -10.53 9.81
C PRO A 328 33.09 -9.51 10.97
N ALA A 329 32.56 -8.33 10.71
CA ALA A 329 32.21 -7.39 11.76
C ALA A 329 30.92 -7.85 12.47
N THR A 330 31.11 -8.67 13.51
CA THR A 330 30.41 -8.64 14.81
C THR A 330 28.90 -8.37 14.79
N ALA A 331 28.11 -9.33 14.31
CA ALA A 331 26.74 -9.47 14.78
C ALA A 331 26.76 -10.08 16.19
N ARG A 332 26.79 -9.23 17.22
CA ARG A 332 26.46 -9.64 18.60
C ARG A 332 25.01 -10.13 18.61
N GLN A 333 24.84 -11.43 18.46
CA GLN A 333 23.59 -12.14 18.66
C GLN A 333 23.25 -12.02 20.16
N ARG A 334 22.28 -11.17 20.50
CA ARG A 334 21.66 -11.20 21.83
C ARG A 334 21.06 -12.60 22.01
N ASN A 335 21.61 -13.35 22.95
CA ASN A 335 21.10 -14.65 23.38
C ASN A 335 19.61 -14.50 23.77
N TRP A 336 18.73 -15.08 22.96
CA TRP A 336 17.40 -15.50 23.38
C TRP A 336 17.49 -17.01 23.68
N PRO A 337 16.91 -17.51 24.77
CA PRO A 337 17.10 -18.91 25.19
C PRO A 337 16.60 -19.88 24.11
N ALA A 338 17.47 -20.83 23.76
CA ALA A 338 17.21 -21.86 22.76
C ALA A 338 16.10 -22.81 23.26
N TRP A 339 15.03 -22.94 22.47
CA TRP A 339 14.07 -24.02 22.62
C TRP A 339 14.69 -25.34 22.12
N PRO A 340 14.53 -26.47 22.82
CA PRO A 340 15.16 -27.72 22.44
C PRO A 340 14.47 -28.34 21.22
N LYS A 341 15.27 -28.78 20.24
CA LYS A 341 14.79 -29.62 19.13
C LYS A 341 14.52 -31.04 19.64
N PRO A 342 13.45 -31.72 19.21
CA PRO A 342 13.14 -33.09 19.61
C PRO A 342 14.04 -34.07 18.84
N GLY A 343 14.65 -35.02 19.54
CA GLY A 343 15.19 -36.22 18.89
C GLY A 343 16.64 -36.63 19.15
N CYS A 344 17.26 -36.28 20.29
CA CYS A 344 18.49 -36.96 20.73
C CYS A 344 18.36 -37.47 22.18
N PRO A 345 18.86 -38.70 22.49
CA PRO A 345 18.71 -39.31 23.80
C PRO A 345 19.58 -38.63 24.85
N ALA A 346 19.06 -38.53 26.07
CA ALA A 346 19.68 -37.83 27.19
C ALA A 346 20.99 -38.52 27.65
N PRO A 347 22.08 -37.77 27.90
CA PRO A 347 23.24 -38.31 28.59
C PRO A 347 22.94 -38.47 30.09
N THR A 348 23.29 -39.64 30.61
CA THR A 348 23.22 -40.04 32.01
C THR A 348 24.07 -39.13 32.91
N ARG A 349 23.48 -38.70 34.02
CA ARG A 349 24.15 -37.94 35.10
C ARG A 349 25.11 -38.86 35.86
N PRO A 350 26.38 -38.49 36.11
CA PRO A 350 27.17 -39.14 37.14
C PRO A 350 26.71 -38.68 38.53
N ALA A 351 26.67 -39.64 39.45
CA ALA A 351 26.29 -39.48 40.84
C ALA A 351 27.20 -38.50 41.58
N GLY A 352 26.61 -37.70 42.47
CA GLY A 352 27.34 -36.90 43.44
C GLY A 352 27.73 -37.73 44.66
N THR A 353 28.91 -37.43 45.19
CA THR A 353 29.41 -37.61 46.56
C THR A 353 30.64 -36.70 46.65
N ALA A 354 30.87 -35.83 47.63
CA ALA A 354 30.20 -35.49 48.87
C ALA A 354 30.51 -34.02 49.19
#